data_AF-A0A356SF77-F1
#
_entry.id   AF-A0A356SF77-F1
#
_cell.length_a   1.000
_cell.length_b   1.000
_cell.length_c   1.000
_cell.angle_alpha   90.00
_cell.angle_beta   90.00
_cell.angle_gamma   90.00
#
_symmetry.space_group_name_H-M   'P 1'
#
loop_
_entity.id
_entity.type
_entity.pdbx_description
1 polymer ?
#
loop_
_entity_poly.entity_id
_entity_poly.type
_entity_poly.pdbx_seq_one_letter_code
_entity_poly.pdbx_strand_id
1 'polypeptide(L)'
;MIHKFVWLTCAALSAQGAVAGLLMTPTADPDLVYQGTILEGDYDDSIAEPSFFLGFEAGQRVASPAQISAAINAWKGQSDRLKVVEYART
;
A
#
# COMPACT_ATOMS: atom_id res chain seq x y z
N MET A 1 -34.54 -32.17 14.96
CA MET A 1 -33.33 -31.43 15.41
C MET A 1 -32.05 -31.80 14.66
N ILE A 2 -32.10 -32.59 13.57
CA ILE A 2 -30.89 -33.05 12.84
C ILE A 2 -30.56 -32.19 11.61
N HIS A 3 -31.58 -31.58 10.97
CA HIS A 3 -31.38 -30.75 9.78
C HIS A 3 -30.64 -29.42 10.05
N LYS A 4 -30.77 -28.83 11.25
CA LYS A 4 -30.13 -27.55 11.60
C LYS A 4 -28.60 -27.68 11.81
N PHE A 5 -28.10 -28.90 12.04
CA PHE A 5 -26.66 -29.17 12.19
C PHE A 5 -25.96 -29.40 10.85
N VAL A 6 -26.67 -29.91 9.84
CA VAL A 6 -26.14 -30.15 8.49
C VAL A 6 -25.87 -28.85 7.74
N TRP A 7 -26.68 -27.81 7.97
CA TRP A 7 -26.46 -26.50 7.36
C TRP A 7 -25.28 -25.74 7.97
N LEU A 8 -24.89 -26.03 9.21
CA LEU A 8 -23.77 -25.36 9.88
C LEU A 8 -22.42 -25.93 9.46
N THR A 9 -22.34 -27.20 9.08
CA THR A 9 -21.08 -27.84 8.66
C THR A 9 -20.71 -27.53 7.21
N CYS A 10 -21.68 -27.18 6.36
CA CYS A 10 -21.44 -26.86 4.95
C CYS A 10 -20.77 -25.47 4.75
N ALA A 11 -21.00 -24.52 5.66
CA ALA A 11 -20.39 -23.19 5.60
C ALA A 11 -18.91 -23.16 6.01
N ALA A 12 -18.43 -24.17 6.74
CA ALA A 12 -17.04 -24.25 7.19
C ALA A 12 -16.08 -24.74 6.08
N LEU A 13 -16.59 -25.31 4.99
CA LEU A 13 -15.77 -25.93 3.95
C LEU A 13 -15.40 -24.99 2.79
N SER A 14 -16.03 -23.81 2.70
CA SER A 14 -15.82 -22.85 1.60
C SER A 14 -14.68 -21.84 1.83
N ALA A 15 -13.97 -21.91 2.95
CA ALA A 15 -12.86 -21.01 3.27
C ALA A 15 -11.49 -21.51 2.76
N GLN A 16 -11.46 -22.31 1.69
CA GLN A 16 -10.22 -22.85 1.14
C GLN A 16 -9.45 -21.77 0.37
N GLY A 17 -8.57 -21.10 1.12
CA GLY A 17 -7.22 -20.70 0.72
C GLY A 17 -7.10 -19.86 -0.55
N ALA A 18 -7.02 -18.55 -0.39
CA ALA A 18 -6.32 -17.73 -1.37
C ALA A 18 -4.87 -18.25 -1.47
N VAL A 19 -4.52 -18.88 -2.59
CA VAL A 19 -3.14 -19.24 -2.89
C VAL A 19 -2.40 -17.94 -3.24
N ALA A 20 -1.61 -17.43 -2.31
CA ALA A 20 -0.67 -16.37 -2.60
C ALA A 20 0.27 -16.86 -3.70
N GLY A 21 0.34 -16.14 -4.82
CA GLY A 21 1.24 -16.45 -5.92
C GLY A 21 2.68 -16.59 -5.41
N LEU A 22 3.44 -17.50 -6.03
CA LEU A 22 4.83 -17.75 -5.68
C LEU A 22 5.60 -16.42 -5.65
N LEU A 23 6.16 -16.07 -4.49
CA LEU A 23 6.92 -14.82 -4.34
C LEU A 23 8.19 -14.92 -5.19
N MET A 24 8.18 -14.30 -6.37
CA MET A 24 9.35 -14.29 -7.24
C MET A 24 10.43 -13.39 -6.63
N THR A 25 11.67 -13.84 -6.70
CA THR A 25 12.82 -12.99 -6.37
C THR A 25 12.93 -11.88 -7.42
N PRO A 26 13.22 -10.63 -7.04
CA PRO A 26 13.42 -9.54 -7.99
C PRO A 26 14.47 -9.91 -9.04
N THR A 27 14.22 -9.60 -10.31
CA THR A 27 15.25 -9.69 -11.35
C THR A 27 16.26 -8.57 -11.11
N ALA A 28 17.50 -8.93 -10.80
CA ALA A 28 18.57 -7.94 -10.67
C ALA A 28 18.94 -7.41 -12.06
N ASP A 29 18.88 -6.09 -12.21
CA ASP A 29 19.30 -5.38 -13.41
C ASP A 29 20.42 -4.40 -13.02
N PRO A 30 21.64 -4.55 -13.56
CA PRO A 30 22.76 -3.66 -13.29
C PRO A 30 22.44 -2.19 -13.55
N ASP A 31 21.57 -1.89 -14.53
CA ASP A 31 21.19 -0.53 -14.89
C ASP A 31 20.25 0.11 -13.85
N LEU A 32 19.62 -0.70 -12.99
CA LEU A 32 18.79 -0.25 -11.87
C LEU A 32 19.60 -0.09 -10.57
N VAL A 33 20.90 -0.36 -10.59
CA VAL A 33 21.79 -0.12 -9.44
C VAL A 33 22.21 1.34 -9.44
N TYR A 34 21.50 2.16 -8.66
CA TYR A 34 21.86 3.56 -8.44
C TYR A 34 23.17 3.65 -7.65
N GLN A 35 24.23 4.12 -8.29
CA GLN A 35 25.58 4.23 -7.71
C GLN A 35 25.77 5.45 -6.79
N GLY A 36 24.80 6.37 -6.77
CA GLY A 36 24.81 7.59 -5.96
C GLY A 36 23.54 7.76 -5.13
N THR A 37 23.48 8.82 -4.33
CA THR A 37 22.29 9.13 -3.55
C THR A 37 21.21 9.68 -4.49
N ILE A 38 20.04 9.05 -4.52
CA ILE A 38 18.95 9.47 -5.42
C ILE A 38 18.27 10.75 -4.89
N LEU A 39 18.26 10.92 -3.57
CA LEU A 39 17.62 12.02 -2.87
C LEU A 39 18.68 13.05 -2.43
N GLU A 40 19.25 13.75 -3.41
CA GLU A 40 20.18 14.86 -3.19
C GLU A 40 19.40 16.18 -3.30
N GLY A 41 19.09 16.79 -2.16
CA GLY A 41 18.32 18.03 -2.12
C GLY A 41 18.08 18.54 -0.71
N ASP A 42 17.62 19.79 -0.64
CA ASP A 42 17.08 20.39 0.58
C ASP A 42 15.60 20.02 0.67
N TYR A 43 15.27 19.11 1.59
CA TYR A 43 13.91 18.63 1.81
C TYR A 43 13.35 19.30 3.06
N ASP A 44 12.08 19.70 2.98
CA ASP A 44 11.40 20.30 4.11
C ASP A 44 10.99 19.18 5.08
N ASP A 45 11.67 19.13 6.23
CA ASP A 45 11.44 18.16 7.31
C ASP A 45 10.04 18.26 7.94
N SER A 46 9.27 19.34 7.65
CA SER A 46 7.87 19.45 8.07
C SER A 46 6.92 18.59 7.22
N ILE A 47 7.37 18.11 6.07
CA ILE A 47 6.61 17.21 5.22
C ILE A 47 6.75 15.78 5.75
N ALA A 48 5.63 15.15 6.07
CA ALA A 48 5.62 13.79 6.59
C ALA A 48 6.09 12.78 5.54
N GLU A 49 6.99 11.89 5.92
CA GLU A 49 7.45 10.79 5.05
C GLU A 49 6.34 9.78 4.74
N PRO A 50 6.42 9.07 3.60
CA PRO A 50 5.44 8.03 3.25
C PRO A 50 5.29 6.96 4.32
N SER A 51 6.38 6.59 5.01
CA SER A 51 6.42 5.58 6.08
C SER A 51 5.40 5.86 7.19
N PHE A 52 5.16 7.14 7.51
CA PHE A 52 4.18 7.57 8.51
C PHE A 52 2.74 7.13 8.18
N PHE A 53 2.34 7.21 6.90
CA PHE A 53 0.99 6.84 6.45
C PHE A 53 0.88 5.35 6.11
N LEU A 54 1.99 4.76 5.65
CA LEU A 54 2.05 3.37 5.20
C LEU A 54 2.15 2.40 6.38
N GLY A 55 2.83 2.79 7.47
CA GLY A 55 3.18 1.88 8.56
C GLY A 55 4.28 0.89 8.18
N PHE A 56 5.01 1.16 7.10
CA PHE A 56 6.15 0.41 6.58
C PHE A 56 6.99 1.28 5.64
N GLU A 57 8.25 0.90 5.43
CA GLU A 57 9.15 1.63 4.53
C GLU A 57 8.72 1.57 3.06
N ALA A 58 8.93 2.66 2.33
CA ALA A 58 8.63 2.73 0.90
C ALA A 58 9.31 1.56 0.14
N GLY A 59 8.55 0.92 -0.76
CA GLY A 59 9.04 -0.21 -1.56
C GLY A 59 8.90 -1.60 -0.92
N GLN A 60 8.50 -1.70 0.35
CA GLN A 60 8.32 -3.01 1.01
C GLN A 60 7.06 -3.76 0.55
N ARG A 61 5.97 -3.04 0.25
CA ARG A 61 4.70 -3.61 -0.24
C ARG A 61 3.85 -2.55 -0.92
N VAL A 62 2.80 -2.99 -1.62
CA VAL A 62 1.82 -2.11 -2.27
C VAL A 62 0.96 -1.42 -1.22
N ALA A 63 0.80 -0.09 -1.34
CA ALA A 63 -0.08 0.70 -0.49
C ALA A 63 -1.56 0.48 -0.84
N SER A 64 -2.43 0.47 0.16
CA SER A 64 -3.88 0.43 -0.06
C SER A 64 -4.42 1.79 -0.53
N PRO A 65 -5.56 1.82 -1.25
CA PRO A 65 -6.19 3.08 -1.66
C PRO A 65 -6.48 4.05 -0.49
N ALA A 66 -6.82 3.51 0.69
CA ALA A 66 -7.05 4.31 1.89
C ALA A 66 -5.76 4.99 2.39
N GLN A 67 -4.64 4.27 2.40
CA GLN A 67 -3.33 4.82 2.79
C GLN A 67 -2.87 5.90 1.80
N ILE A 68 -3.04 5.67 0.49
CA ILE A 68 -2.73 6.65 -0.55
C ILE A 68 -3.58 7.92 -0.34
N SER A 69 -4.88 7.76 -0.11
CA SER A 69 -5.79 8.89 0.12
C SER A 69 -5.43 9.67 1.39
N ALA A 70 -5.05 8.98 2.47
CA ALA A 70 -4.62 9.59 3.71
C ALA A 70 -3.35 10.44 3.52
N ALA A 71 -2.35 9.89 2.83
CA ALA A 71 -1.10 10.60 2.53
C ALA A 71 -1.34 11.86 1.68
N ILE A 72 -2.11 11.73 0.59
CA ILE A 72 -2.44 12.87 -0.29
C ILE A 72 -3.17 13.98 0.48
N ASN A 73 -4.14 13.61 1.33
CA ASN A 73 -4.89 14.57 2.12
C ASN A 73 -4.04 15.30 3.16
N ALA A 74 -3.06 14.61 3.76
CA ALA A 74 -2.12 15.24 4.68
C ALA A 74 -1.14 16.17 3.95
N TRP A 75 -0.52 15.71 2.86
CA TRP A 75 0.44 16.50 2.09
C TRP A 75 -0.17 17.75 1.46
N LYS A 76 -1.47 17.71 1.13
CA LYS A 76 -2.22 18.90 0.70
C LYS A 76 -2.13 20.05 1.70
N GLY A 77 -2.06 19.75 2.99
CA GLY A 77 -1.94 20.76 4.04
C GLY A 77 -0.48 21.09 4.43
N GLN A 78 0.49 20.27 4.01
CA GLN A 78 1.89 20.43 4.37
C GLN A 78 2.71 21.13 3.28
N SER A 79 2.30 21.03 2.01
CA SER A 79 3.04 21.60 0.89
C SER A 79 2.18 22.44 -0.03
N ASP A 80 2.61 23.68 -0.28
CA ASP A 80 2.02 24.57 -1.28
C ASP A 80 2.26 24.10 -2.72
N ARG A 81 3.13 23.10 -2.92
CA ARG A 81 3.45 22.54 -4.23
C ARG A 81 2.43 21.51 -4.71
N LEU A 82 1.55 21.02 -3.83
CA LEU A 82 0.59 19.96 -4.13
C LEU A 82 -0.80 20.56 -4.42
N LYS A 83 -1.34 20.32 -5.63
CA LYS A 83 -2.72 20.66 -5.97
C LYS A 83 -3.57 19.39 -6.09
N VAL A 84 -4.45 19.17 -5.12
CA VAL A 84 -5.36 18.00 -5.09
C VAL A 84 -6.74 18.40 -5.59
N VAL A 85 -7.21 17.74 -6.65
CA VAL A 85 -8.54 17.92 -7.23
C VAL A 85 -9.21 16.55 -7.32
N GLU A 86 -10.36 16.39 -6.66
CA GLU A 86 -11.20 15.20 -6.78
C GLU A 86 -11.97 15.28 -8.10
N TYR A 87 -11.81 14.29 -8.98
CA TYR A 87 -12.42 14.29 -10.32
C TYR A 87 -13.46 13.19 -10.52
N ALA A 88 -13.54 12.20 -9.63
CA ALA A 88 -14.49 11.10 -9.70
C ALA A 88 -14.77 10.51 -8.31
N ARG A 89 -16.01 10.05 -8.11
CA ARG A 89 -16.48 9.31 -6.93
C ARG A 89 -17.48 8.25 -7.37
N THR A 90 -17.48 7.10 -6.71
CA THR A 90 -18.40 5.98 -6.98
C THR A 90 -19.55 5.97 -5.98
#